data_AF-W1YLF4-F1
#
_entry.id   AF-W1YLF4-F1
#
_cell.length_a   1.000
_cell.length_b   1.000
_cell.length_c   1.000
_cell.angle_alpha   90.00
_cell.angle_beta   90.00
_cell.angle_gamma   90.00
#
_symmetry.space_group_name_H-M   'P 1'
#
loop_
_entity.id
_entity.type
_entity.pdbx_description
1 polymer ?
#
loop_
_entity_poly.entity_id
_entity_poly.type
_entity_poly.pdbx_seq_one_letter_code
_entity_poly.pdbx_strand_id
1 'polypeptide(L)'
;TVAFGMGINKPNVRFVVHFDIPRNIESYYQETGRAGRDGLPAEAMLFYDPADMAWLRRCLEEKPQGQLQDIERHKLNAMGAFE
;
A
#
# COMPACT_ATOMS: atom_id res chain seq x y z
N THR A 1 3.46 0.90 -9.39
CA THR A 1 2.14 0.70 -10.05
C THR A 1 1.52 -0.59 -9.51
N VAL A 2 0.19 -0.72 -9.48
CA VAL A 2 -0.50 -1.89 -8.85
C VAL A 2 -0.77 -3.03 -9.86
N ALA A 3 -0.52 -2.80 -11.16
CA ALA A 3 -0.92 -3.70 -12.24
C ALA A 3 -0.22 -5.08 -12.22
N PHE A 4 0.90 -5.22 -11.52
CA PHE A 4 1.69 -6.46 -11.50
C PHE A 4 1.20 -7.49 -10.45
N GLY A 5 0.15 -7.18 -9.69
CA GLY A 5 -0.29 -8.04 -8.59
C GLY A 5 -1.18 -9.21 -9.02
N MET A 6 -2.39 -8.94 -9.49
CA MET A 6 -3.44 -9.96 -9.61
C MET A 6 -3.05 -11.09 -10.59
N GLY A 7 -3.23 -12.35 -10.18
CA GLY A 7 -2.96 -13.52 -11.02
C GLY A 7 -1.52 -14.07 -11.00
N ILE A 8 -0.58 -13.41 -10.32
CA ILE A 8 0.78 -13.96 -10.16
C ILE A 8 0.81 -14.94 -8.98
N ASN A 9 1.10 -16.21 -9.28
CA ASN A 9 1.33 -17.25 -8.28
C ASN A 9 2.80 -17.73 -8.31
N LYS A 10 3.70 -16.90 -7.77
CA LYS A 10 5.11 -17.24 -7.58
C LYS A 10 5.34 -17.49 -6.08
N PRO A 11 5.52 -18.74 -5.63
CA PRO A 11 5.57 -19.05 -4.21
C PRO A 11 6.85 -18.54 -3.52
N ASN A 12 7.94 -18.41 -4.28
CA ASN A 12 9.28 -18.12 -3.77
C ASN A 12 9.73 -16.65 -3.91
N VAL A 13 8.80 -15.70 -3.75
CA VAL A 13 9.16 -14.27 -3.67
C VAL A 13 9.80 -13.99 -2.31
N ARG A 14 11.02 -13.43 -2.31
CA ARG A 14 11.81 -13.21 -1.09
C ARG A 14 11.70 -11.81 -0.51
N PHE A 15 11.37 -10.83 -1.33
CA PHE A 15 11.16 -9.47 -0.85
C PHE A 15 10.03 -8.81 -1.64
N VAL A 16 9.27 -7.97 -0.95
CA VAL A 16 8.37 -6.99 -1.54
C VAL A 16 8.83 -5.63 -1.03
N VAL A 17 9.07 -4.70 -1.96
CA VAL A 17 9.52 -3.35 -1.64
C VAL A 17 8.47 -2.36 -2.11
N HIS A 18 7.97 -1.58 -1.17
CA HIS A 18 7.15 -0.41 -1.41
C HIS A 18 8.07 0.80 -1.45
N PHE A 19 8.32 1.31 -2.65
CA PHE A 19 9.13 2.52 -2.83
C PHE A 19 8.32 3.80 -2.58
N ASP A 20 7.00 3.72 -2.78
CA ASP A 20 6.04 4.76 -2.42
C ASP A 20 5.03 4.16 -1.45
N ILE A 21 4.50 4.98 -0.53
CA ILE A 21 3.49 4.53 0.43
C ILE A 21 2.18 4.09 -0.28
N PRO A 22 1.60 2.92 0.08
CA PRO A 22 0.30 2.52 -0.42
C PRO A 22 -0.82 3.47 -0.01
N ARG A 23 -1.91 3.47 -0.77
CA ARG A 23 -3.06 4.35 -0.48
C ARG A 23 -3.88 3.93 0.74
N ASN A 24 -3.71 2.70 1.20
CA ASN A 24 -4.42 2.12 2.34
C ASN A 24 -3.72 0.84 2.82
N ILE A 25 -4.02 0.44 4.06
CA ILE A 25 -3.44 -0.75 4.70
C ILE A 25 -3.82 -2.03 3.96
N GLU A 26 -5.05 -2.13 3.44
CA GLU A 26 -5.49 -3.35 2.74
C GLU A 26 -4.65 -3.63 1.48
N SER A 27 -4.24 -2.58 0.78
CA SER A 27 -3.34 -2.66 -0.37
C SER A 27 -1.94 -3.10 0.06
N TYR A 28 -1.38 -2.46 1.11
CA TYR A 28 -0.09 -2.87 1.67
C TYR A 28 -0.09 -4.35 2.08
N TYR A 29 -1.12 -4.79 2.81
CA TYR A 29 -1.26 -6.17 3.26
C TYR A 29 -1.38 -7.15 2.08
N GLN A 30 -2.20 -6.83 1.09
CA GLN A 30 -2.38 -7.69 -0.09
C GLN A 30 -1.08 -7.81 -0.91
N GLU A 31 -0.33 -6.73 -1.05
CA GLU A 31 0.90 -6.67 -1.84
C GLU A 31 2.06 -7.36 -1.12
N THR A 32 2.27 -7.08 0.17
CA THR A 32 3.30 -7.73 0.98
C THR A 32 3.04 -9.22 1.17
N GLY A 33 1.78 -9.65 1.27
CA GLY A 33 1.36 -11.06 1.36
C GLY A 33 1.68 -11.92 0.12
N ARG A 34 2.42 -11.37 -0.86
CA ARG A 34 3.00 -12.10 -1.99
C ARG A 34 4.36 -12.69 -1.67
N ALA A 35 5.08 -12.10 -0.73
CA ALA A 35 6.34 -12.63 -0.22
C ALA A 35 6.09 -13.91 0.59
N GLY A 36 7.03 -14.85 0.58
CA GLY A 36 7.02 -15.94 1.57
C GLY A 36 5.90 -16.97 1.45
N ARG A 37 5.24 -17.11 0.29
CA ARG A 37 4.13 -18.07 0.12
C ARG A 37 4.54 -19.54 0.22
N ASP A 38 5.83 -19.82 0.09
CA ASP A 38 6.46 -21.11 0.37
C ASP A 38 6.76 -21.34 1.87
N GLY A 39 6.44 -20.39 2.74
CA GLY A 39 6.67 -20.46 4.19
C GLY A 39 8.12 -20.19 4.62
N LEU A 40 9.02 -19.92 3.67
CA LEU A 40 10.40 -19.55 3.97
C LEU A 40 10.51 -18.05 4.30
N PRO A 41 11.54 -17.65 5.08
CA PRO A 41 11.77 -16.24 5.39
C PRO A 41 11.72 -15.35 4.16
N ALA A 42 11.00 -14.24 4.31
CA ALA A 42 10.84 -13.22 3.29
C ALA A 42 10.61 -11.88 3.97
N GLU A 43 10.88 -10.79 3.26
CA GLU A 43 10.88 -9.44 3.80
C GLU A 43 9.88 -8.54 3.09
N ALA A 44 9.23 -7.66 3.85
CA ALA A 44 8.47 -6.55 3.33
C ALA A 44 9.13 -5.26 3.82
N MET A 45 9.47 -4.37 2.89
CA MET A 45 10.14 -3.11 3.20
C MET A 45 9.34 -1.95 2.61
N LEU A 46 9.05 -0.96 3.44
CA LEU A 46 8.42 0.29 3.04
C LEU A 46 9.43 1.42 3.18
N PHE A 47 9.73 2.09 2.07
CA PHE A 47 10.43 3.37 2.09
C PHE A 47 9.38 4.46 2.29
N TYR A 48 9.50 5.17 3.41
CA TYR A 48 8.57 6.24 3.73
C TYR A 48 9.19 7.62 3.51
N ASP A 49 8.46 8.45 2.78
CA ASP A 49 8.66 9.89 2.75
C ASP A 49 7.34 10.59 3.15
N PRO A 50 7.35 11.46 4.18
CA PRO A 50 6.18 12.29 4.50
C PRO A 50 5.64 13.11 3.32
N ALA A 51 6.48 13.44 2.33
CA ALA A 51 6.07 14.12 1.10
C ALA A 51 5.10 13.27 0.27
N ASP A 52 5.24 11.95 0.24
CA ASP A 52 4.34 11.05 -0.48
C ASP A 52 2.94 11.05 0.15
N MET A 53 2.88 11.09 1.48
CA MET A 53 1.62 11.24 2.20
C MET A 53 0.94 12.57 1.91
N ALA A 54 1.70 13.67 1.85
CA ALA A 54 1.16 14.97 1.47
C ALA A 54 0.61 14.97 0.03
N TRP A 55 1.33 14.34 -0.90
CA TRP A 55 0.89 14.20 -2.28
C TRP A 55 -0.40 13.38 -2.39
N LEU A 56 -0.49 12.23 -1.72
CA LEU A 56 -1.69 11.39 -1.71
C LEU A 56 -2.92 12.12 -1.12
N ARG A 57 -2.73 12.91 -0.07
CA ARG A 57 -3.79 13.75 0.50
C ARG A 57 -4.31 14.77 -0.51
N ARG A 58 -3.41 15.45 -1.21
CA ARG A 58 -3.78 16.40 -2.28
C ARG A 58 -4.58 15.70 -3.39
N CYS A 59 -4.12 14.55 -3.88
CA CYS A 59 -4.86 13.79 -4.89
C CYS A 59 -6.24 13.35 -4.41
N LEU A 60 -6.40 13.13 -3.09
CA LEU A 60 -7.68 12.81 -2.47
C LEU A 60 -8.62 14.01 -2.42
N GLU A 61 -8.09 15.20 -2.13
CA GLU A 61 -8.85 16.45 -2.06
C GLU A 61 -9.39 16.92 -3.42
N GLU A 62 -8.72 16.55 -4.52
CA GLU A 62 -9.17 16.82 -5.89
C GLU A 62 -10.40 15.96 -6.29
N LYS A 63 -10.76 14.93 -5.52
CA LYS A 63 -11.93 14.09 -5.77
C LYS A 63 -13.25 14.78 -5.33
N PRO A 64 -14.41 14.39 -5.90
CA PRO A 64 -15.71 14.88 -5.46
C PRO A 64 -15.93 14.64 -3.97
N GLN A 65 -16.44 15.68 -3.29
CA GLN A 65 -16.74 15.60 -1.87
C GLN A 65 -17.89 14.64 -1.59
N GLY A 66 -17.80 13.95 -0.45
CA GLY A 66 -18.84 13.07 0.06
C GLY A 66 -18.28 11.87 0.82
N GLN A 67 -19.18 10.98 1.22
CA GLN A 67 -18.87 9.84 2.08
C GLN A 67 -17.72 8.96 1.58
N LEU A 68 -17.61 8.78 0.25
CA LEU A 68 -16.53 7.98 -0.33
C LEU A 68 -15.16 8.62 -0.11
N GLN A 69 -15.04 9.94 -0.29
CA GLN A 69 -13.80 10.68 -0.05
C GLN A 69 -13.42 10.60 1.45
N ASP A 70 -14.40 10.67 2.34
CA ASP A 70 -14.18 10.55 3.79
C ASP A 70 -13.64 9.16 4.17
N ILE A 71 -14.19 8.10 3.58
CA ILE A 71 -13.72 6.73 3.80
C ILE A 71 -12.28 6.58 3.29
N GLU A 72 -11.98 7.04 2.07
CA GLU A 72 -10.63 6.95 1.51
C GLU A 72 -9.62 7.76 2.33
N ARG A 73 -10.01 8.94 2.84
CA ARG A 73 -9.20 9.75 3.76
C ARG A 73 -8.91 9.00 5.06
N HIS A 74 -9.91 8.35 5.64
CA HIS A 74 -9.73 7.56 6.85
C HIS A 74 -8.74 6.41 6.62
N LYS A 75 -8.87 5.70 5.49
CA LYS A 75 -7.94 4.63 5.10
C LYS A 75 -6.51 5.12 4.87
N LEU A 76 -6.34 6.28 4.23
CA LEU A 76 -5.01 6.86 4.02
C LEU A 76 -4.37 7.26 5.36
N ASN A 77 -5.15 7.88 6.27
CA ASN A 77 -4.66 8.23 7.59
C ASN A 77 -4.28 7.00 8.42
N ALA A 78 -5.02 5.91 8.31
CA ALA A 78 -4.66 4.64 8.95
C ALA A 78 -3.32 4.11 8.41
N MET A 79 -3.08 4.18 7.09
CA MET A 79 -1.80 3.77 6.51
C MET A 79 -0.63 4.63 7.02
N GLY A 80 -0.80 5.94 7.09
CA GLY A 80 0.23 6.83 7.64
C GLY A 80 0.46 6.68 9.15
N ALA A 81 -0.43 6.00 9.87
CA ALA A 81 -0.29 5.72 11.30
C ALA A 81 0.24 4.29 11.58
N PHE A 82 0.34 3.45 10.55
CA PHE A 82 0.85 2.07 10.65
C PHE A 82 2.37 2.02 10.77
N GLU A 83 3.06 3.11 10.46
CA GLU A 83 4.52 3.24 10.54
C GLU A 83 5.09 3.26 11.96
#